data_AF-A0A1S9CFM4-F1
#
_entry.id   AF-A0A1S9CFM4-F1
#
_cell.length_a   1.000
_cell.length_b   1.000
_cell.length_c   1.000
_cell.angle_alpha   90.00
_cell.angle_beta   90.00
_cell.angle_gamma   90.00
#
_symmetry.space_group_name_H-M   'P 1'
#
loop_
_entity.id
_entity.type
_entity.pdbx_description
1 polymer ?
#
loop_
_entity_poly.entity_id
_entity_poly.type
_entity_poly.pdbx_seq_one_letter_code
_entity_poly.pdbx_strand_id
1 'polypeptide(L)'
;MKVLIGLTVLSAILIFMVLRSVQKLHYLFRYYGFINVHKKGAYNLVILYLSTTAHMLMLFITNILISQQRTGNTGLETTLTICVVIILIQFLLKFYYRNFALIPKKYFYHYSASVVGTSIILFAYIFSFLIHNDPSSFTGIRLEDPIKMSVDCLYFSVVTFTTVGYGDITPVSSLAKFLVALEIISDFYILILISKFKKYCDEN
;
A
#
# COMPACT_ATOMS: atom_id res chain seq x y z
N MET A 1 18.13 12.77 -14.44
CA MET A 1 18.12 13.45 -13.11
C MET A 1 17.05 14.55 -12.97
N LYS A 2 17.04 15.65 -13.75
CA LYS A 2 16.02 16.73 -13.61
C LYS A 2 14.58 16.28 -13.89
N VAL A 3 14.38 15.40 -14.87
CA VAL A 3 13.07 14.84 -15.23
C VAL A 3 12.51 13.94 -14.11
N LEU A 4 13.38 13.19 -13.43
CA LEU A 4 12.98 12.27 -12.36
C LEU A 4 12.60 13.02 -11.06
N ILE A 5 13.34 14.09 -10.73
CA ILE A 5 12.95 15.02 -9.66
C ILE A 5 11.62 15.69 -10.04
N GLY A 6 11.46 16.08 -11.31
CA GLY A 6 10.20 16.63 -11.81
C GLY A 6 9.02 15.68 -11.67
N LEU A 7 9.21 14.39 -11.96
CA LEU A 7 8.17 13.36 -11.90
C LEU A 7 7.82 12.93 -10.46
N THR A 8 8.81 12.83 -9.57
CA THR A 8 8.56 12.56 -8.14
C THR A 8 7.91 13.76 -7.44
N VAL A 9 8.28 14.98 -7.83
CA VAL A 9 7.60 16.20 -7.38
C VAL A 9 6.18 16.26 -7.95
N LEU A 10 5.98 15.87 -9.21
CA LEU A 10 4.65 15.82 -9.84
C LEU A 10 3.75 14.76 -9.17
N SER A 11 4.29 13.59 -8.83
CA SER A 11 3.54 12.56 -8.10
C SER A 11 3.23 13.02 -6.67
N ALA A 12 4.16 13.67 -5.97
CA ALA A 12 3.91 14.29 -4.67
C ALA A 12 2.85 15.40 -4.72
N ILE A 13 2.86 16.23 -5.79
CA ILE A 13 1.84 17.24 -6.04
C ILE A 13 0.48 16.59 -6.32
N LEU A 14 0.44 15.53 -7.13
CA LEU A 14 -0.78 14.77 -7.40
C LEU A 14 -1.34 14.14 -6.12
N ILE A 15 -0.49 13.57 -5.26
CA ILE A 15 -0.88 13.09 -3.92
C ILE A 15 -1.49 14.23 -3.11
N PHE A 16 -0.81 15.37 -3.03
CA PHE A 16 -1.30 16.52 -2.29
C PHE A 16 -2.63 17.06 -2.86
N MET A 17 -2.78 17.09 -4.19
CA MET A 17 -4.01 17.50 -4.86
C MET A 17 -5.15 16.51 -4.64
N VAL A 18 -4.89 15.20 -4.64
CA VAL A 18 -5.89 14.17 -4.32
C VAL A 18 -6.29 14.27 -2.85
N LEU A 19 -5.33 14.40 -1.93
CA LEU A 19 -5.60 14.64 -0.51
C LEU A 19 -6.42 15.91 -0.28
N ARG A 20 -6.11 17.00 -1.00
CA ARG A 20 -6.85 18.26 -0.95
C ARG A 20 -8.24 18.13 -1.57
N SER A 21 -8.40 17.34 -2.62
CA SER A 21 -9.68 17.05 -3.26
C SER A 21 -10.58 16.22 -2.34
N VAL A 22 -10.00 15.26 -1.63
CA VAL A 22 -10.67 14.48 -0.57
C VAL A 22 -11.10 15.37 0.59
N GLN A 23 -10.26 16.32 1.02
CA GLN A 23 -10.62 17.33 2.02
C GLN A 23 -11.71 18.29 1.53
N LYS A 24 -11.69 18.66 0.25
CA LYS A 24 -12.72 19.52 -0.36
C LYS A 24 -14.06 18.78 -0.48
N LEU A 25 -14.02 17.49 -0.76
CA LEU A 25 -15.19 16.61 -0.74
C LEU A 25 -15.78 16.53 0.68
N HIS A 26 -14.93 16.46 1.71
CA HIS A 26 -15.35 16.56 3.12
C HIS A 26 -16.09 17.84 3.43
N TYR A 27 -15.58 18.96 2.92
CA TYR A 27 -16.22 20.25 3.09
C TYR A 27 -17.57 20.32 2.36
N LEU A 28 -17.65 19.80 1.13
CA LEU A 28 -18.87 19.77 0.33
C LEU A 28 -19.97 18.90 0.98
N PHE A 29 -19.63 17.69 1.45
CA PHE A 29 -20.62 16.83 2.13
C PHE A 29 -21.13 17.42 3.44
N ARG A 30 -20.29 18.18 4.16
CA ARG A 30 -20.70 18.94 5.35
C ARG A 30 -21.58 20.15 4.97
N TYR A 31 -21.26 20.83 3.88
CA TYR A 31 -22.00 21.98 3.36
C TYR A 31 -23.40 21.61 2.87
N TYR A 32 -23.56 20.46 2.20
CA TYR A 32 -24.86 19.96 1.74
C TYR A 32 -25.67 19.18 2.80
N GLY A 33 -25.26 19.19 4.08
CA GLY A 33 -26.03 18.60 5.18
C GLY A 33 -26.12 17.06 5.20
N PHE A 34 -25.28 16.36 4.44
CA PHE A 34 -25.33 14.89 4.30
C PHE A 34 -24.74 14.11 5.50
N ILE A 35 -24.03 14.78 6.42
CA ILE A 35 -23.29 14.13 7.50
C ILE A 35 -24.12 14.10 8.79
N ASN A 36 -25.11 13.21 8.85
CA ASN A 36 -25.58 12.65 10.14
C ASN A 36 -24.58 11.58 10.62
N VAL A 37 -24.47 11.37 11.94
CA VAL A 37 -23.52 10.42 12.57
C VAL A 37 -23.59 9.02 11.93
N HIS A 38 -24.79 8.55 11.56
CA HIS A 38 -24.98 7.27 10.86
C HIS A 38 -24.41 7.20 9.44
N LYS A 39 -24.31 8.32 8.71
CA LYS A 39 -23.76 8.39 7.34
C LYS A 39 -22.25 8.71 7.31
N LYS A 40 -21.70 9.23 8.42
CA LYS A 40 -20.28 9.59 8.58
C LYS A 40 -19.33 8.40 8.39
N GLY A 41 -19.77 7.21 8.78
CA GLY A 41 -19.03 5.96 8.60
C GLY A 41 -18.89 5.52 7.15
N ALA A 42 -19.98 5.51 6.39
CA ALA A 42 -19.97 5.16 4.97
C ALA A 42 -19.13 6.17 4.16
N TYR A 43 -19.19 7.44 4.53
CA TYR A 43 -18.39 8.50 3.94
C TYR A 43 -16.87 8.31 4.18
N ASN A 44 -16.47 8.02 5.41
CA ASN A 44 -15.06 7.70 5.73
C ASN A 44 -14.58 6.43 5.00
N LEU A 45 -15.49 5.47 4.77
CA LEU A 45 -15.21 4.28 3.97
C LEU A 45 -14.92 4.64 2.52
N VAL A 46 -15.76 5.46 1.89
CA VAL A 46 -15.58 5.90 0.49
C VAL A 46 -14.27 6.69 0.33
N ILE A 47 -13.92 7.56 1.28
CA ILE A 47 -12.62 8.24 1.29
C ILE A 47 -11.47 7.25 1.40
N LEU A 48 -11.57 6.26 2.29
CA LEU A 48 -10.53 5.25 2.44
C LEU A 48 -10.34 4.47 1.13
N TYR A 49 -11.42 4.03 0.50
CA TYR A 49 -11.37 3.32 -0.78
C TYR A 49 -10.76 4.19 -1.88
N LEU A 50 -11.19 5.44 -2.02
CA LEU A 50 -10.60 6.40 -2.98
C LEU A 50 -9.13 6.70 -2.69
N SER A 51 -8.77 6.85 -1.42
CA SER A 51 -7.39 7.10 -1.00
C SER A 51 -6.50 5.89 -1.29
N THR A 52 -6.89 4.70 -0.86
CA THR A 52 -6.13 3.47 -1.06
C THR A 52 -5.97 3.16 -2.55
N THR A 53 -7.05 3.24 -3.34
CA THR A 53 -6.98 3.06 -4.80
C THR A 53 -6.12 4.12 -5.51
N ALA A 54 -6.13 5.38 -5.06
CA ALA A 54 -5.25 6.41 -5.62
C ALA A 54 -3.76 6.16 -5.31
N HIS A 55 -3.44 5.69 -4.09
CA HIS A 55 -2.06 5.34 -3.71
C HIS A 55 -1.56 4.13 -4.51
N MET A 56 -2.43 3.13 -4.68
CA MET A 56 -2.20 1.94 -5.48
C MET A 56 -1.89 2.25 -6.95
N LEU A 57 -2.73 3.08 -7.59
CA LEU A 57 -2.53 3.54 -8.96
C LEU A 57 -1.22 4.29 -9.12
N MET A 58 -0.85 5.11 -8.13
CA MET A 58 0.33 5.95 -8.21
C MET A 58 1.63 5.17 -7.97
N LEU A 59 1.63 4.16 -7.09
CA LEU A 59 2.75 3.21 -6.96
C LEU A 59 2.93 2.39 -8.25
N PHE A 60 1.83 1.93 -8.86
CA PHE A 60 1.85 1.21 -10.11
C PHE A 60 2.39 2.06 -11.28
N ILE A 61 1.91 3.31 -11.42
CA ILE A 61 2.41 4.27 -12.41
C ILE A 61 3.90 4.56 -12.17
N THR A 62 4.31 4.76 -10.92
CA THR A 62 5.72 5.01 -10.57
C THR A 62 6.61 3.82 -10.94
N ASN A 63 6.14 2.58 -10.73
CA ASN A 63 6.85 1.37 -11.11
C ASN A 63 7.05 1.28 -12.65
N ILE A 64 5.97 1.51 -13.41
CA ILE A 64 6.04 1.55 -14.88
C ILE A 64 7.01 2.63 -15.34
N LEU A 65 6.95 3.84 -14.78
CA LEU A 65 7.82 4.94 -15.20
C LEU A 65 9.30 4.68 -14.86
N ILE A 66 9.60 4.11 -13.69
CA ILE A 66 10.97 3.71 -13.32
C ILE A 66 11.49 2.62 -14.26
N SER A 67 10.65 1.62 -14.59
CA SER A 67 11.02 0.56 -15.54
C SER A 67 11.36 1.07 -16.94
N GLN A 68 10.82 2.24 -17.33
CA GLN A 68 10.99 2.84 -18.64
C GLN A 68 12.22 3.77 -18.75
N GLN A 69 12.80 4.22 -17.62
CA GLN A 69 13.75 5.35 -17.62
C GLN A 69 15.10 5.02 -16.98
N ARG A 70 15.79 3.99 -17.48
CA ARG A 70 17.15 3.64 -17.04
C ARG A 70 18.19 4.65 -17.56
N THR A 71 18.52 5.67 -16.76
CA THR A 71 19.76 6.49 -16.92
C THR A 71 20.41 6.82 -15.56
N GLY A 72 21.20 5.88 -15.03
CA GLY A 72 22.53 6.17 -14.47
C GLY A 72 22.71 6.63 -13.02
N ASN A 73 21.69 6.81 -12.17
CA ASN A 73 21.93 7.20 -10.76
C ASN A 73 21.01 6.51 -9.74
N THR A 74 21.39 5.29 -9.32
CA THR A 74 20.55 4.34 -8.56
C THR A 74 20.36 4.65 -7.06
N GLY A 75 21.24 5.45 -6.44
CA GLY A 75 21.22 5.67 -4.97
C GLY A 75 20.15 6.65 -4.46
N LEU A 76 19.84 7.70 -5.23
CA LEU A 76 18.84 8.69 -4.81
C LEU A 76 17.41 8.18 -5.02
N GLU A 77 17.19 7.44 -6.10
CA GLU A 77 15.88 6.87 -6.46
C GLU A 77 15.44 5.79 -5.46
N THR A 78 16.39 4.99 -5.00
CA THR A 78 16.20 4.01 -3.92
C THR A 78 15.88 4.68 -2.59
N THR A 79 16.63 5.72 -2.22
CA THR A 79 16.37 6.47 -0.99
C THR A 79 14.98 7.13 -0.99
N LEU A 80 14.58 7.76 -2.10
CA LEU A 80 13.27 8.39 -2.24
C LEU A 80 12.13 7.37 -2.19
N THR A 81 12.29 6.22 -2.85
CA THR A 81 11.28 5.15 -2.85
C THR A 81 11.06 4.60 -1.44
N ILE A 82 12.15 4.36 -0.70
CA ILE A 82 12.09 3.91 0.71
C ILE A 82 11.37 4.95 1.57
N CYS A 83 11.71 6.24 1.44
CA CYS A 83 11.06 7.31 2.18
C CYS A 83 9.55 7.38 1.90
N VAL A 84 9.13 7.27 0.63
CA VAL A 84 7.71 7.27 0.26
C VAL A 84 6.99 6.08 0.89
N VAL A 85 7.55 4.86 0.79
CA VAL A 85 6.98 3.66 1.42
C VAL A 85 6.81 3.85 2.93
N ILE A 86 7.81 4.37 3.63
CA ILE A 86 7.74 4.62 5.08
C ILE A 86 6.65 5.64 5.41
N ILE A 87 6.57 6.75 4.66
CA ILE A 87 5.54 7.78 4.86
C ILE A 87 4.15 7.19 4.62
N LEU A 88 3.98 6.32 3.62
CA LEU A 88 2.72 5.65 3.34
C LEU A 88 2.32 4.70 4.47
N ILE A 89 3.24 3.90 4.99
CA ILE A 89 3.01 3.04 6.15
C ILE A 89 2.55 3.87 7.36
N GLN A 90 3.27 4.95 7.68
CA GLN A 90 2.92 5.84 8.79
C GLN A 90 1.56 6.52 8.61
N PHE A 91 1.25 6.95 7.38
CA PHE A 91 -0.04 7.54 7.05
C PHE A 91 -1.17 6.53 7.19
N LEU A 92 -1.02 5.31 6.67
CA LEU A 92 -2.02 4.24 6.75
C LEU A 92 -2.30 3.85 8.19
N LEU A 93 -1.27 3.65 9.01
CA LEU A 93 -1.41 3.36 10.43
C LEU A 93 -2.14 4.50 11.15
N LYS A 94 -1.69 5.74 10.97
CA LYS A 94 -2.32 6.91 11.61
C LYS A 94 -3.76 7.13 11.15
N PHE A 95 -4.05 6.90 9.87
CA PHE A 95 -5.40 6.99 9.32
C PHE A 95 -6.29 5.87 9.86
N TYR A 96 -5.76 4.66 10.00
CA TYR A 96 -6.43 3.53 10.62
C TYR A 96 -6.82 3.85 12.06
N TYR A 97 -5.84 4.21 12.89
CA TYR A 97 -6.06 4.54 14.29
C TYR A 97 -7.02 5.72 14.48
N ARG A 98 -6.96 6.76 13.63
CA ARG A 98 -7.79 7.96 13.80
C ARG A 98 -9.25 7.75 13.42
N ASN A 99 -9.53 6.93 12.40
CA ASN A 99 -10.90 6.72 11.92
C ASN A 99 -11.59 5.50 12.55
N PHE A 100 -10.81 4.64 13.23
CA PHE A 100 -11.24 3.42 13.92
C PHE A 100 -12.53 3.57 14.74
N ALA A 101 -12.60 4.56 15.65
CA ALA A 101 -13.74 4.74 16.55
C ALA A 101 -15.03 5.21 15.84
N LEU A 102 -14.94 5.58 14.55
CA LEU A 102 -16.04 6.16 13.78
C LEU A 102 -16.63 5.17 12.76
N ILE A 103 -16.13 3.93 12.71
CA ILE A 103 -16.56 2.94 11.71
C ILE A 103 -17.80 2.18 12.24
N PRO A 104 -18.94 2.22 11.53
CA PRO A 104 -20.11 1.43 11.87
C PRO A 104 -19.79 -0.06 11.71
N LYS A 105 -20.21 -0.89 12.68
CA LYS A 105 -19.94 -2.34 12.73
C LYS A 105 -20.23 -3.06 11.42
N LYS A 106 -21.29 -2.65 10.70
CA LYS A 106 -21.68 -3.21 9.38
C LYS A 106 -20.58 -3.16 8.32
N TYR A 107 -19.67 -2.19 8.38
CA TYR A 107 -18.60 -2.00 7.38
C TYR A 107 -17.25 -2.56 7.81
N PHE A 108 -17.17 -3.24 8.96
CA PHE A 108 -15.92 -3.74 9.50
C PHE A 108 -15.18 -4.69 8.56
N TYR A 109 -15.86 -5.67 7.98
CA TYR A 109 -15.22 -6.65 7.09
C TYR A 109 -14.66 -6.01 5.81
N HIS A 110 -15.39 -5.04 5.23
CA HIS A 110 -14.90 -4.27 4.09
C HIS A 110 -13.65 -3.45 4.43
N TYR A 111 -13.59 -2.93 5.65
CA TYR A 111 -12.45 -2.17 6.12
C TYR A 111 -11.22 -3.07 6.33
N SER A 112 -11.39 -4.18 7.04
CA SER A 112 -10.33 -5.18 7.26
C SER A 112 -9.78 -5.73 5.94
N ALA A 113 -10.65 -6.05 4.98
CA ALA A 113 -10.24 -6.50 3.65
C ALA A 113 -9.42 -5.44 2.90
N SER A 114 -9.80 -4.16 3.01
CA SER A 114 -9.03 -3.08 2.37
C SER A 114 -7.63 -2.92 2.98
N VAL A 115 -7.49 -3.05 4.29
CA VAL A 115 -6.18 -2.96 4.98
C VAL A 115 -5.28 -4.12 4.57
N VAL A 116 -5.81 -5.34 4.58
CA VAL A 116 -5.10 -6.55 4.12
C VAL A 116 -4.67 -6.40 2.67
N GLY A 117 -5.59 -6.02 1.78
CA GLY A 117 -5.28 -5.82 0.36
C GLY A 117 -4.18 -4.78 0.15
N THR A 118 -4.23 -3.66 0.89
CA THR A 118 -3.17 -2.64 0.79
C THR A 118 -1.82 -3.12 1.31
N SER A 119 -1.78 -3.97 2.35
CA SER A 119 -0.53 -4.56 2.86
C SER A 119 0.13 -5.42 1.77
N ILE A 120 -0.66 -6.33 1.19
CA ILE A 120 -0.20 -7.24 0.13
C ILE A 120 0.37 -6.45 -1.05
N ILE A 121 -0.35 -5.44 -1.55
CA ILE A 121 0.15 -4.72 -2.72
C ILE A 121 1.37 -3.86 -2.37
N LEU A 122 1.44 -3.31 -1.15
CA LEU A 122 2.61 -2.58 -0.70
C LEU A 122 3.86 -3.48 -0.71
N PHE A 123 3.78 -4.69 -0.16
CA PHE A 123 4.90 -5.63 -0.17
C PHE A 123 5.23 -6.16 -1.56
N ALA A 124 4.23 -6.45 -2.40
CA ALA A 124 4.43 -6.77 -3.80
C ALA A 124 5.23 -5.68 -4.54
N TYR A 125 4.93 -4.40 -4.26
CA TYR A 125 5.68 -3.27 -4.80
C TYR A 125 7.12 -3.23 -4.27
N ILE A 126 7.32 -3.44 -2.97
CA ILE A 126 8.65 -3.50 -2.35
C ILE A 126 9.50 -4.62 -2.99
N PHE A 127 8.92 -5.79 -3.23
CA PHE A 127 9.63 -6.89 -3.88
C PHE A 127 9.93 -6.61 -5.35
N SER A 128 8.98 -6.04 -6.09
CA SER A 128 9.20 -5.58 -7.47
C SER A 128 10.33 -4.55 -7.55
N PHE A 129 10.39 -3.66 -6.56
CA PHE A 129 11.46 -2.68 -6.46
C PHE A 129 12.81 -3.36 -6.14
N LEU A 130 12.84 -4.29 -5.20
CA LEU A 130 14.06 -5.00 -4.84
C LEU A 130 14.62 -5.80 -6.02
N ILE A 131 13.78 -6.58 -6.71
CA ILE A 131 14.24 -7.42 -7.83
C ILE A 131 14.71 -6.59 -9.03
N HIS A 132 14.13 -5.40 -9.22
CA HIS A 132 14.59 -4.47 -10.25
C HIS A 132 16.01 -3.94 -9.95
N ASN A 133 16.34 -3.70 -8.68
CA ASN A 133 17.66 -3.20 -8.27
C ASN A 133 18.69 -4.31 -8.09
N ASP A 134 18.26 -5.47 -7.61
CA ASP A 134 19.05 -6.68 -7.43
C ASP A 134 18.32 -7.86 -8.08
N PRO A 135 18.59 -8.14 -9.37
CA PRO A 135 18.03 -9.28 -10.09
C PRO A 135 18.26 -10.64 -9.42
N SER A 136 19.27 -10.75 -8.56
CA SER A 136 19.62 -11.99 -7.84
C SER A 136 18.91 -12.13 -6.49
N SER A 137 18.07 -11.17 -6.12
CA SER A 137 17.38 -11.14 -4.83
C SER A 137 16.35 -12.25 -4.63
N PHE A 138 15.74 -12.73 -5.72
CA PHE A 138 14.74 -13.80 -5.71
C PHE A 138 15.04 -14.84 -6.79
N THR A 139 14.63 -16.09 -6.53
CA THR A 139 14.54 -17.14 -7.54
C THR A 139 13.09 -17.39 -7.92
N GLY A 140 12.85 -17.85 -9.15
CA GLY A 140 11.50 -18.17 -9.65
C GLY A 140 10.79 -17.03 -10.40
N ILE A 141 11.30 -15.80 -10.32
CA ILE A 141 10.73 -14.63 -11.02
C ILE A 141 11.50 -14.38 -12.32
N ARG A 142 10.77 -14.21 -13.44
CA ARG A 142 11.37 -13.94 -14.76
C ARG A 142 11.31 -12.44 -15.07
N LEU A 143 12.47 -11.86 -15.43
CA LEU A 143 12.64 -10.41 -15.63
C LEU A 143 12.35 -9.93 -17.06
N GLU A 144 12.00 -10.85 -17.96
CA GLU A 144 11.81 -10.56 -19.39
C GLU A 144 10.60 -9.66 -19.66
N ASP A 145 9.58 -9.70 -18.79
CA ASP A 145 8.32 -8.98 -18.94
C ASP A 145 7.96 -8.25 -17.64
N PRO A 146 7.93 -6.90 -17.62
CA PRO A 146 7.61 -6.11 -16.43
C PRO A 146 6.24 -6.40 -15.84
N ILE A 147 5.26 -6.76 -16.67
CA ILE A 147 3.89 -7.07 -16.23
C ILE A 147 3.90 -8.42 -15.52
N LYS A 148 4.54 -9.44 -16.10
CA LYS A 148 4.67 -10.76 -15.46
C LYS A 148 5.44 -10.68 -14.16
N MET A 149 6.55 -9.95 -14.13
CA MET A 149 7.32 -9.70 -12.92
C MET A 149 6.45 -9.09 -11.80
N SER A 150 5.63 -8.09 -12.13
CA SER A 150 4.72 -7.46 -11.16
C SER A 150 3.66 -8.43 -10.65
N VAL A 151 3.14 -9.30 -11.53
CA VAL A 151 2.18 -10.36 -11.17
C VAL A 151 2.82 -11.41 -10.28
N ASP A 152 4.05 -11.84 -10.58
CA ASP A 152 4.79 -12.81 -9.77
C ASP A 152 5.10 -12.25 -8.37
N CYS A 153 5.47 -10.98 -8.26
CA CYS A 153 5.66 -10.31 -6.96
C CYS A 153 4.36 -10.18 -6.16
N LEU A 154 3.24 -9.89 -6.84
CA LEU A 154 1.91 -9.86 -6.20
C LEU A 154 1.52 -11.25 -5.69
N TYR A 155 1.71 -12.27 -6.52
CA TYR A 155 1.47 -13.66 -6.17
C TYR A 155 2.33 -14.08 -4.96
N PHE A 156 3.63 -13.77 -4.97
CA PHE A 156 4.53 -14.07 -3.87
C PHE A 156 4.09 -13.41 -2.55
N SER A 157 3.69 -12.14 -2.59
CA SER A 157 3.15 -11.45 -1.41
C SER A 157 1.84 -12.08 -0.92
N VAL A 158 0.91 -12.45 -1.80
CA VAL A 158 -0.33 -13.17 -1.42
C VAL A 158 -0.02 -14.50 -0.74
N VAL A 159 0.88 -15.29 -1.30
CA VAL A 159 1.27 -16.60 -0.78
C VAL A 159 2.03 -16.49 0.55
N THR A 160 2.79 -15.41 0.73
CA THR A 160 3.48 -15.08 1.98
C THR A 160 2.51 -14.60 3.06
N PHE A 161 1.62 -13.66 2.73
CA PHE A 161 0.54 -13.18 3.61
C PHE A 161 -0.33 -14.33 4.12
N THR A 162 -0.72 -15.25 3.21
CA THR A 162 -1.53 -16.41 3.55
C THR A 162 -0.74 -17.51 4.27
N THR A 163 0.57 -17.34 4.45
CA THR A 163 1.50 -18.30 5.06
C THR A 163 1.54 -19.67 4.35
N VAL A 164 1.10 -19.72 3.08
CA VAL A 164 1.08 -20.95 2.29
C VAL A 164 2.48 -21.34 1.84
N GLY A 165 3.24 -20.39 1.30
CA GLY A 165 4.65 -20.57 0.93
C GLY A 165 4.92 -21.74 -0.02
N TYR A 166 4.32 -21.76 -1.23
CA TYR A 166 4.48 -22.85 -2.21
C TYR A 166 5.94 -23.19 -2.56
N GLY A 167 6.86 -22.23 -2.40
CA GLY A 167 8.30 -22.43 -2.61
C GLY A 167 8.76 -22.36 -4.07
N ASP A 168 7.86 -21.98 -4.97
CA ASP A 168 8.15 -21.67 -6.38
C ASP A 168 8.89 -20.34 -6.56
N ILE A 169 8.62 -19.36 -5.69
CA ILE A 169 9.39 -18.12 -5.56
C ILE A 169 10.01 -18.06 -4.17
N THR A 170 11.31 -17.80 -4.08
CA THR A 170 12.02 -17.72 -2.78
C THR A 170 13.01 -16.56 -2.69
N PRO A 171 13.09 -15.87 -1.53
CA PRO A 171 14.07 -14.82 -1.30
C PRO A 171 15.47 -15.42 -1.10
N VAL A 172 16.46 -14.94 -1.86
CA VAL A 172 17.85 -15.39 -1.78
C VAL A 172 18.71 -14.41 -1.00
N SER A 173 18.61 -13.11 -1.34
CA SER A 173 19.45 -12.09 -0.73
C SER A 173 19.03 -11.79 0.72
N SER A 174 19.99 -11.34 1.54
CA SER A 174 19.74 -11.01 2.95
C SER A 174 18.66 -9.94 3.12
N LEU A 175 18.64 -8.94 2.21
CA LEU A 175 17.62 -7.90 2.21
C LEU A 175 16.25 -8.44 1.84
N ALA A 176 16.14 -9.33 0.84
CA ALA A 176 14.88 -9.98 0.48
C ALA A 176 14.30 -10.76 1.66
N LYS A 177 15.14 -11.56 2.34
CA LYS A 177 14.75 -12.33 3.52
C LYS A 177 14.25 -11.45 4.66
N PHE A 178 14.94 -10.33 4.90
CA PHE A 178 14.54 -9.36 5.91
C PHE A 178 13.17 -8.73 5.60
N LEU A 179 12.92 -8.33 4.35
CA LEU A 179 11.66 -7.74 3.93
C LEU A 179 10.49 -8.74 4.00
N VAL A 180 10.73 -10.00 3.64
CA VAL A 180 9.75 -11.09 3.82
C VAL A 180 9.42 -11.31 5.30
N ALA A 181 10.42 -11.28 6.18
CA ALA A 181 10.17 -11.36 7.61
C ALA A 181 9.35 -10.16 8.12
N LEU A 182 9.61 -8.96 7.61
CA LEU A 182 8.82 -7.77 7.93
C LEU A 182 7.36 -7.87 7.45
N GLU A 183 7.11 -8.45 6.28
CA GLU A 183 5.76 -8.73 5.77
C GLU A 183 5.00 -9.61 6.76
N ILE A 184 5.58 -10.77 7.09
CA ILE A 184 4.97 -11.73 8.01
C ILE A 184 4.65 -11.09 9.37
N ILE A 185 5.58 -10.31 9.94
CA ILE A 185 5.36 -9.61 11.23
C ILE A 185 4.24 -8.57 11.10
N SER A 186 4.23 -7.79 10.01
CA SER A 186 3.24 -6.74 9.77
C SER A 186 1.84 -7.33 9.60
N ASP A 187 1.73 -8.40 8.83
CA ASP A 187 0.47 -9.07 8.56
C ASP A 187 -0.10 -9.76 9.79
N PHE A 188 0.77 -10.41 10.59
CA PHE A 188 0.37 -10.98 11.87
C PHE A 188 -0.17 -9.90 12.83
N TYR A 189 0.47 -8.74 12.87
CA TYR A 189 -0.01 -7.60 13.64
C TYR A 189 -1.38 -7.10 13.15
N ILE A 190 -1.58 -6.98 11.84
CA ILE A 190 -2.88 -6.60 11.24
C ILE A 190 -3.96 -7.61 11.63
N LEU A 191 -3.70 -8.92 11.56
CA LEU A 191 -4.64 -9.97 11.95
C LEU A 191 -5.03 -9.89 13.44
N ILE A 192 -4.08 -9.61 14.33
CA ILE A 192 -4.34 -9.40 15.76
C ILE A 192 -5.25 -8.18 15.96
N LEU A 193 -4.97 -7.07 15.28
CA LEU A 193 -5.79 -5.85 15.37
C LEU A 193 -7.23 -6.10 14.91
N ILE A 194 -7.40 -6.79 13.77
CA ILE A 194 -8.71 -7.20 13.26
C ILE A 194 -9.45 -8.06 14.29
N SER A 195 -8.76 -9.04 14.89
CA SER A 195 -9.36 -9.94 15.88
C SER A 195 -9.80 -9.20 17.15
N LYS A 196 -8.95 -8.32 17.69
CA LYS A 196 -9.29 -7.48 18.85
C LYS A 196 -10.47 -6.56 18.56
N PHE A 197 -10.54 -5.99 17.36
CA PHE A 197 -11.65 -5.10 17.01
C PHE A 197 -12.98 -5.84 16.90
N LYS A 198 -12.97 -7.03 16.27
CA LYS A 198 -14.17 -7.86 16.19
C LYS A 198 -14.74 -8.09 17.59
N LYS A 199 -13.89 -8.49 18.53
CA LYS A 199 -14.27 -8.69 19.93
C LYS A 199 -14.88 -7.43 20.57
N TYR A 200 -14.25 -6.26 20.38
CA TYR A 200 -14.79 -4.99 20.89
C TYR A 200 -16.17 -4.63 20.29
N CYS A 201 -16.40 -4.98 19.03
CA CYS A 201 -17.70 -4.78 18.38
C CYS A 201 -18.79 -5.73 18.86
N ASP A 202 -18.41 -6.95 19.25
CA ASP A 202 -19.35 -7.98 19.73
C ASP A 202 -19.74 -7.75 21.21
N GLU A 203 -18.88 -7.11 22.02
CA GLU A 203 -19.10 -6.83 23.44
C GLU A 203 -19.90 -5.54 23.74
N ASN A 204 -19.99 -4.61 22.78
CA ASN A 204 -20.81 -3.38 22.84
C ASN A 204 -21.93 -3.41 21.80
#